data_AF-A0A955N2M0-F1
#
_entry.id   AF-A0A955N2M0-F1
#
_cell.length_a   1.000
_cell.length_b   1.000
_cell.length_c   1.000
_cell.angle_alpha   90.00
_cell.angle_beta   90.00
_cell.angle_gamma   90.00
#
_symmetry.space_group_name_H-M   'P 1'
#
loop_
_entity.id
_entity.type
_entity.pdbx_description
1 polymer ?
#
loop_
_entity_poly.entity_id
_entity_poly.type
_entity_poly.pdbx_seq_one_letter_code
_entity_poly.pdbx_strand_id
1 'polypeptide(L)'
;MADDSIFLSNCVLAGNRSLDGSVFAIGPETQLHLLNCTITGNQKERSSGSLLFGGATTSFLSENSIIYGNEIPFGGGNNTERTQIIHSLTDTKWNGEGNISGDPKFVDPENGDFHLQRGSPCIDSGTDTGLK
;
A
#
# COMPACT_ATOMS: atom_id res chain seq x y z
N MET A 1 1.62 24.95 -10.25
CA MET A 1 2.43 23.82 -10.78
C MET A 1 1.48 22.64 -10.83
N ALA A 2 1.57 21.80 -11.85
CA ALA A 2 0.68 20.64 -11.96
C ALA A 2 1.14 19.62 -10.92
N ASP A 3 0.24 19.21 -10.04
CA ASP A 3 0.49 18.09 -9.13
C ASP A 3 0.57 16.83 -10.00
N ASP A 4 1.74 16.20 -10.10
CA ASP A 4 1.86 14.94 -10.84
C ASP A 4 1.07 13.88 -10.08
N SER A 5 0.19 13.14 -10.77
CA SER A 5 -0.63 12.11 -10.15
C SER A 5 -0.29 10.73 -10.72
N ILE A 6 -0.08 9.79 -9.81
CA ILE A 6 0.10 8.37 -10.11
C ILE A 6 -1.11 7.65 -9.53
N PHE A 7 -1.88 7.01 -10.40
CA PHE A 7 -3.03 6.21 -10.02
C PHE A 7 -2.82 4.75 -10.41
N LEU A 8 -2.96 3.86 -9.45
CA LEU A 8 -2.93 2.42 -9.66
C LEU A 8 -4.24 1.83 -9.16
N SER A 9 -4.90 1.06 -10.01
CA SER A 9 -6.10 0.31 -9.67
C SER A 9 -5.94 -1.16 -9.99
N ASN A 10 -6.39 -2.03 -9.09
CA ASN A 10 -6.44 -3.48 -9.34
C ASN A 10 -5.06 -4.10 -9.66
N CYS A 11 -4.01 -3.50 -9.10
CA CYS A 11 -2.62 -3.91 -9.32
C CYS A 11 -2.09 -4.75 -8.15
N VAL A 12 -1.18 -5.69 -8.45
CA VAL A 12 -0.39 -6.42 -7.46
C VAL A 12 1.07 -5.98 -7.56
N LEU A 13 1.62 -5.52 -6.45
CA LEU A 13 3.02 -5.13 -6.30
C LEU A 13 3.63 -6.03 -5.23
N ALA A 14 4.28 -7.11 -5.66
CA ALA A 14 4.73 -8.15 -4.75
C ALA A 14 6.17 -8.59 -4.97
N GLY A 15 6.86 -8.92 -3.88
CA GLY A 15 8.19 -9.55 -3.91
C GLY A 15 9.29 -8.67 -4.49
N ASN A 16 9.10 -7.34 -4.57
CA ASN A 16 10.11 -6.44 -5.10
C ASN A 16 11.22 -6.20 -4.08
N ARG A 17 12.46 -6.12 -4.58
CA ARG A 17 13.66 -5.84 -3.78
C ARG A 17 14.44 -4.68 -4.39
N SER A 18 14.72 -3.66 -3.59
CA SER A 18 15.58 -2.54 -4.01
C SER A 18 16.49 -2.08 -2.88
N LEU A 19 17.46 -1.21 -3.21
CA LEU A 19 18.30 -0.53 -2.22
C LEU A 19 17.47 0.42 -1.35
N ASP A 20 16.64 1.25 -1.99
CA ASP A 20 15.75 2.24 -1.37
C ASP A 20 14.40 2.23 -2.11
N GLY A 21 13.27 2.31 -1.37
CA GLY A 21 11.93 2.40 -1.96
C GLY A 21 11.56 1.17 -2.80
N SER A 22 11.40 0.01 -2.17
CA SER A 22 11.22 -1.28 -2.89
C SER A 22 9.97 -1.39 -3.73
N VAL A 23 8.99 -0.54 -3.51
CA VAL A 23 7.76 -0.47 -4.32
C VAL A 23 7.71 0.84 -5.09
N PHE A 24 7.94 1.98 -4.43
CA PHE A 24 7.99 3.28 -5.10
C PHE A 24 9.11 4.16 -4.56
N ALA A 25 9.74 4.90 -5.47
CA ALA A 25 10.58 6.06 -5.20
C ALA A 25 9.97 7.27 -5.91
N ILE A 26 9.19 8.05 -5.18
CA ILE A 26 8.37 9.12 -5.75
C ILE A 26 9.04 10.47 -5.50
N GLY A 27 9.08 11.34 -6.51
CA GLY A 27 9.59 12.70 -6.39
C GLY A 27 8.72 13.62 -5.54
N PRO A 28 9.15 14.88 -5.33
CA PRO A 28 8.35 15.89 -4.65
C PRO A 28 7.10 16.22 -5.46
N GLU A 29 6.10 16.81 -4.80
CA GLU A 29 4.89 17.35 -5.45
C GLU A 29 4.08 16.31 -6.26
N THR A 30 4.12 15.05 -5.82
CA THR A 30 3.38 13.95 -6.45
C THR A 30 2.25 13.43 -5.55
N GLN A 31 1.12 13.07 -6.13
CA GLN A 31 0.03 12.36 -5.47
C GLN A 31 0.03 10.90 -5.91
N LEU A 32 0.21 9.96 -4.99
CA LEU A 32 0.04 8.53 -5.26
C LEU A 32 -1.30 8.07 -4.71
N HIS A 33 -2.13 7.49 -5.58
CA HIS A 33 -3.38 6.87 -5.20
C HIS A 33 -3.41 5.40 -5.63
N LEU A 34 -3.60 4.52 -4.64
CA LEU A 34 -3.81 3.09 -4.82
C LEU A 34 -5.25 2.73 -4.51
N LEU A 35 -5.89 2.01 -5.42
CA LEU A 35 -7.27 1.58 -5.27
C LEU A 35 -7.41 0.09 -5.62
N ASN A 36 -7.93 -0.71 -4.69
CA ASN A 36 -8.05 -2.16 -4.88
C ASN A 36 -6.70 -2.83 -5.20
N CYS A 37 -5.61 -2.35 -4.61
CA CYS A 37 -4.26 -2.86 -4.86
C CYS A 37 -3.80 -3.85 -3.78
N THR A 38 -2.89 -4.75 -4.14
CA THR A 38 -2.17 -5.60 -3.18
C THR A 38 -0.69 -5.26 -3.21
N ILE A 39 -0.14 -4.85 -2.06
CA ILE A 39 1.28 -4.56 -1.85
C ILE A 39 1.80 -5.53 -0.80
N THR A 40 2.63 -6.49 -1.18
CA THR A 40 3.03 -7.54 -0.24
C THR A 40 4.42 -8.12 -0.47
N GLY A 41 5.09 -8.53 0.61
CA GLY A 41 6.39 -9.20 0.53
C GLY A 41 7.52 -8.34 -0.06
N ASN A 42 7.37 -7.01 -0.10
CA ASN A 42 8.38 -6.13 -0.67
C ASN A 42 9.45 -5.78 0.38
N GLN A 43 10.71 -5.97 0.00
CA GLN A 43 11.88 -5.91 0.88
C GLN A 43 12.88 -4.89 0.39
N LYS A 44 13.69 -4.36 1.30
CA LYS A 44 14.69 -3.33 0.99
C LYS A 44 16.03 -3.71 1.59
N GLU A 45 17.11 -3.17 1.05
CA GLU A 45 18.45 -3.41 1.61
C GLU A 45 18.90 -2.34 2.61
N ARG A 46 18.35 -1.12 2.54
CA ARG A 46 18.64 -0.01 3.48
C ARG A 46 17.42 0.35 4.33
N SER A 47 17.58 1.25 5.30
CA SER A 47 16.51 1.62 6.25
C SER A 47 15.36 2.48 5.67
N SER A 48 15.38 2.84 4.39
CA SER A 48 14.36 3.68 3.70
C SER A 48 13.16 2.82 3.30
N GLY A 49 11.97 3.02 3.89
CA GLY A 49 10.71 2.27 3.68
C GLY A 49 10.44 1.70 2.29
N SER A 50 9.64 0.63 2.22
CA SER A 50 9.17 0.03 0.96
C SER A 50 8.41 1.04 0.08
N LEU A 51 7.76 2.04 0.69
CA LEU A 51 7.25 3.25 0.05
C LEU A 51 8.16 4.43 0.45
N LEU A 52 8.88 5.03 -0.51
CA LEU A 52 9.73 6.20 -0.30
C LEU A 52 9.08 7.45 -0.90
N PHE A 53 8.84 8.46 -0.06
CA PHE A 53 8.29 9.75 -0.47
C PHE A 53 9.40 10.82 -0.53
N GLY A 54 9.68 11.32 -1.73
CA GLY A 54 10.69 12.32 -1.99
C GLY A 54 10.19 13.75 -1.73
N GLY A 55 9.77 14.09 -0.52
CA GLY A 55 9.56 15.49 -0.13
C GLY A 55 8.32 15.78 0.70
N ALA A 56 8.28 16.96 1.33
CA ALA A 56 7.20 17.37 2.24
C ALA A 56 5.83 17.59 1.56
N THR A 57 5.80 17.65 0.23
CA THR A 57 4.61 17.94 -0.58
C THR A 57 3.94 16.70 -1.17
N THR A 58 4.59 15.54 -1.14
CA THR A 58 4.06 14.29 -1.68
C THR A 58 2.93 13.76 -0.78
N SER A 59 1.84 13.29 -1.38
CA SER A 59 0.72 12.65 -0.66
C SER A 59 0.48 11.22 -1.12
N PHE A 60 -0.06 10.41 -0.22
CA PHE A 60 -0.41 9.02 -0.45
C PHE A 60 -1.84 8.76 -0.01
N LEU A 61 -2.63 8.18 -0.90
CA LEU A 61 -3.95 7.63 -0.60
C LEU A 61 -3.96 6.15 -0.97
N SER A 62 -4.35 5.31 -0.03
CA SER A 62 -4.65 3.90 -0.27
C SER A 62 -6.08 3.63 0.14
N GLU A 63 -6.89 3.16 -0.79
CA GLU A 63 -8.29 2.78 -0.57
C GLU A 63 -8.51 1.33 -1.00
N ASN A 64 -9.29 0.58 -0.22
CA ASN A 64 -9.66 -0.82 -0.50
C ASN A 64 -8.47 -1.75 -0.82
N SER A 65 -7.30 -1.46 -0.25
CA SER A 65 -6.06 -2.14 -0.63
C SER A 65 -5.54 -3.04 0.50
N ILE A 66 -4.69 -3.98 0.13
CA ILE A 66 -4.01 -4.87 1.07
C ILE A 66 -2.54 -4.47 1.11
N ILE A 67 -2.05 -4.01 2.25
CA ILE A 67 -0.65 -3.63 2.48
C ILE A 67 -0.12 -4.50 3.62
N TYR A 68 0.47 -5.64 3.28
CA TYR A 68 0.77 -6.69 4.25
C TYR A 68 2.11 -7.37 4.00
N GLY A 69 2.87 -7.66 5.06
CA GLY A 69 4.13 -8.41 4.97
C GLY A 69 5.25 -7.64 4.27
N ASN A 70 5.26 -6.31 4.36
CA ASN A 70 6.32 -5.48 3.79
C ASN A 70 7.29 -5.05 4.90
N GLU A 71 8.60 -5.01 4.60
CA GLU A 71 9.64 -4.88 5.63
C GLU A 71 9.54 -3.57 6.44
N ILE A 72 9.22 -2.44 5.80
CA ILE A 72 8.76 -1.22 6.47
C ILE A 72 7.84 -0.49 5.50
N PRO A 73 6.51 -0.56 5.63
CA PRO A 73 5.64 0.04 4.63
C PRO A 73 5.79 1.58 4.50
N PHE A 74 6.25 2.29 5.54
CA PHE A 74 6.20 3.78 5.59
C PHE A 74 7.49 4.51 6.07
N GLY A 75 8.67 3.94 5.86
CA GLY A 75 9.92 4.50 6.40
C GLY A 75 10.56 5.60 5.54
N GLY A 76 10.91 6.74 6.15
CA GLY A 76 11.83 7.72 5.55
C GLY A 76 11.14 8.98 5.02
N GLY A 77 10.60 9.79 5.94
CA GLY A 77 9.88 11.02 5.63
C GLY A 77 8.52 10.99 6.31
N ASN A 78 8.49 11.24 7.62
CA ASN A 78 7.29 11.25 8.44
C ASN A 78 6.34 12.37 8.00
N ASN A 79 5.62 12.19 6.90
CA ASN A 79 4.41 12.95 6.64
C ASN A 79 3.20 12.04 6.72
N THR A 80 3.03 11.43 7.90
CA THR A 80 1.79 10.73 8.27
C THR A 80 0.56 11.63 8.12
N GLU A 81 0.74 12.96 8.17
CA GLU A 81 -0.35 13.93 7.95
C GLU A 81 -0.86 13.95 6.50
N ARG A 82 -0.05 13.51 5.53
CA ARG A 82 -0.40 13.42 4.10
C ARG A 82 -0.48 11.97 3.59
N THR A 83 -0.47 11.01 4.51
CA THR A 83 -0.63 9.58 4.23
C THR A 83 -2.00 9.15 4.74
N GLN A 84 -2.91 8.84 3.82
CA GLN A 84 -4.23 8.33 4.13
C GLN A 84 -4.34 6.88 3.67
N ILE A 85 -4.81 6.05 4.58
CA ILE A 85 -5.15 4.66 4.31
C ILE A 85 -6.58 4.50 4.83
N ILE A 86 -7.49 4.06 3.99
CA ILE A 86 -8.91 3.88 4.31
C ILE A 86 -9.42 2.57 3.73
N HIS A 87 -10.38 1.94 4.40
CA HIS A 87 -11.01 0.68 3.98
C HIS A 87 -10.02 -0.43 3.58
N SER A 88 -8.80 -0.40 4.13
CA SER A 88 -7.68 -1.22 3.71
C SER A 88 -7.25 -2.18 4.83
N LEU A 89 -6.56 -3.26 4.45
CA LEU A 89 -5.90 -4.14 5.40
C LEU A 89 -4.41 -3.77 5.53
N THR A 90 -3.92 -3.66 6.77
CA THR A 90 -2.50 -3.43 7.09
C THR A 90 -1.96 -4.43 8.12
N ASP A 91 -0.64 -4.64 8.17
CA ASP A 91 0.03 -5.53 9.16
C ASP A 91 -0.37 -5.20 10.60
N THR A 92 -0.33 -3.91 10.94
CA THR A 92 -0.83 -3.35 12.19
C THR A 92 -1.93 -2.37 11.87
N LYS A 93 -2.95 -2.24 12.73
CA LYS A 93 -4.09 -1.36 12.46
C LYS A 93 -3.62 0.08 12.25
N TRP A 94 -3.81 0.59 11.03
CA TRP A 94 -3.53 1.99 10.70
C TRP A 94 -4.73 2.87 11.05
N ASN A 95 -4.48 4.04 11.62
CA ASN A 95 -5.54 5.00 11.92
C ASN A 95 -6.14 5.55 10.62
N GLY A 96 -7.41 5.27 10.40
CA GLY A 96 -8.16 5.65 9.22
C GLY A 96 -9.53 4.96 9.22
N GLU A 97 -10.47 5.51 8.46
CA GLU A 97 -11.82 4.95 8.35
C GLU A 97 -11.78 3.55 7.73
N GLY A 98 -12.54 2.61 8.29
CA GLY A 98 -12.70 1.27 7.72
C GLY A 98 -11.47 0.37 7.69
N ASN A 99 -10.30 0.82 8.19
CA ASN A 99 -9.09 0.00 8.19
C ASN A 99 -9.18 -1.19 9.15
N ILE A 100 -8.68 -2.31 8.68
CA ILE A 100 -8.57 -3.56 9.41
C ILE A 100 -7.11 -4.02 9.48
N SER A 101 -6.82 -4.93 10.38
CA SER A 101 -5.50 -5.56 10.48
C SER A 101 -5.64 -7.04 10.74
N GLY A 102 -4.71 -7.83 10.22
CA GLY A 102 -4.70 -9.28 10.34
C GLY A 102 -4.06 -9.93 9.13
N ASP A 103 -4.09 -11.26 9.09
CA ASP A 103 -3.62 -12.03 7.93
C ASP A 103 -4.63 -11.90 6.78
N PRO A 104 -4.22 -11.44 5.57
CA PRO A 104 -5.07 -11.42 4.39
C PRO A 104 -5.55 -12.81 3.95
N LYS A 105 -4.88 -13.88 4.39
CA LYS A 105 -5.11 -15.27 3.99
C LYS A 105 -5.04 -15.45 2.47
N PHE A 106 -3.90 -15.10 1.88
CA PHE A 106 -3.62 -15.41 0.48
C PHE A 106 -3.58 -16.91 0.24
N VAL A 107 -4.02 -17.39 -0.92
CA VAL A 107 -4.05 -18.82 -1.27
C VAL A 107 -2.64 -19.41 -1.32
N ASP A 108 -1.74 -18.80 -2.07
CA ASP A 108 -0.35 -19.27 -2.25
C ASP A 108 0.58 -18.10 -2.61
N PRO A 109 0.91 -17.22 -1.63
CA PRO A 109 1.70 -16.03 -1.90
C PRO A 109 3.14 -16.33 -2.32
N GLU A 110 3.69 -17.50 -1.96
CA GLU A 110 5.04 -17.92 -2.35
C GLU A 110 5.13 -18.21 -3.86
N ASN A 111 4.02 -18.65 -4.47
CA ASN A 111 3.90 -18.87 -5.90
C ASN A 111 3.14 -17.75 -6.63
N GLY A 112 2.89 -16.62 -5.96
CA GLY A 112 2.25 -15.43 -6.55
C GLY A 112 0.73 -15.47 -6.64
N ASP A 113 0.07 -16.42 -5.97
CA ASP A 113 -1.39 -16.48 -5.88
C ASP A 113 -1.89 -15.66 -4.68
N PHE A 114 -2.23 -14.40 -4.96
CA PHE A 114 -2.77 -13.45 -4.00
C PHE A 114 -4.30 -13.44 -3.96
N HIS A 115 -4.98 -14.48 -4.48
CA HIS A 115 -6.41 -14.63 -4.22
C HIS A 115 -6.65 -14.84 -2.72
N LEU A 116 -7.80 -14.38 -2.25
CA LEU A 116 -8.20 -14.50 -0.84
C LEU A 116 -8.83 -15.86 -0.58
N GLN A 117 -8.37 -16.54 0.47
CA GLN A 117 -9.03 -17.73 0.99
C GLN A 117 -10.36 -17.38 1.66
N ARG A 118 -11.25 -18.37 1.73
CA ARG A 118 -12.49 -18.26 2.50
C ARG A 118 -12.18 -17.91 3.96
N GLY A 119 -12.85 -16.88 4.47
CA GLY A 119 -12.65 -16.38 5.83
C GLY A 119 -11.46 -15.43 5.97
N SER A 120 -10.89 -14.95 4.87
CA SER A 120 -10.07 -13.74 4.87
C SER A 120 -10.87 -12.57 5.46
N PRO A 121 -10.26 -11.74 6.32
CA PRO A 121 -10.90 -10.54 6.84
C PRO A 121 -11.11 -9.47 5.76
N CYS A 122 -10.45 -9.58 4.60
CA CYS A 122 -10.58 -8.65 3.48
C CYS A 122 -11.84 -8.90 2.63
N ILE A 123 -12.47 -10.06 2.76
CA ILE A 123 -13.69 -10.36 2.01
C ILE A 123 -14.82 -9.50 2.57
N ASP A 124 -15.55 -8.83 1.67
CA ASP A 124 -16.69 -7.95 1.97
C ASP A 124 -16.35 -6.74 2.88
N SER A 125 -15.08 -6.36 3.01
CA SER A 125 -14.64 -5.24 3.85
C SER A 125 -14.40 -3.93 3.10
N GLY A 126 -14.40 -3.96 1.76
CA GLY A 126 -14.19 -2.78 0.92
C GLY A 126 -15.43 -1.89 0.83
N THR A 127 -15.24 -0.64 0.41
CA THR A 127 -16.34 0.28 0.10
C THR A 127 -16.56 0.44 -1.41
N ASP A 128 -17.76 0.81 -1.84
CA ASP A 128 -18.02 1.16 -3.25
C ASP A 128 -17.38 2.52 -3.55
N THR A 129 -16.36 2.51 -4.39
CA THR A 129 -15.63 3.72 -4.80
C THR A 129 -16.07 4.24 -6.17
N GLY A 130 -17.09 3.62 -6.79
CA GLY A 130 -17.59 4.04 -8.09
C GLY A 130 -16.64 3.77 -9.26
N LEU A 131 -15.65 2.89 -9.07
CA LEU A 131 -14.79 2.37 -10.14
C LEU A 131 -15.67 1.74 -11.24
N LYS A 132 -15.55 2.26 -12.46
CA LYS A 132 -16.19 1.74 -13.68
C LYS A 132 -15.14 1.19 -14.63
#